data_AF-A0A8S3GS28-F1
#
_entry.id   AF-A0A8S3GS28-F1
#
_cell.length_a   1.000
_cell.length_b   1.000
_cell.length_c   1.000
_cell.angle_alpha   90.00
_cell.angle_beta   90.00
_cell.angle_gamma   90.00
#
_symmetry.space_group_name_H-M   'P 1'
#
loop_
_entity.id
_entity.type
_entity.pdbx_description
1 polymer ?
#
loop_
_entity_poly.entity_id
_entity_poly.type
_entity_poly.pdbx_seq_one_letter_code
_entity_poly.pdbx_strand_id
1 'polypeptide(L)'
;DLRQSIIDSQLTLLKQLPWQKDGCSLAYHTLLEYVSVSDILKWNLKLAESCLMAMNDRGLASEASYLYCVLCQKHREEVKSKEIWKQTWLKPVVDALDTSTPLHRSLIAEYILPKILKGHPEYLQDLKEITINPRTLTVCTCIGRTLGLCPNLFSSCPFIEHDLIRQGITNDDEQICLDCLFILCENPKTTEYLSQIEFDLIKYFLQMNVDNGSTSFRNQVLSLLKSSIF
;
A
#
# COMPACT_ATOMS: atom_id res chain seq x y z
N ASP A 1 -22.97 -32.90 -13.02
CA ASP A 1 -23.40 -32.22 -11.78
C ASP A 1 -22.68 -32.59 -10.48
N LEU A 2 -21.69 -33.48 -10.46
CA LEU A 2 -20.87 -33.68 -9.25
C LEU A 2 -19.94 -32.48 -8.95
N ARG A 3 -19.37 -31.86 -9.98
CA ARG A 3 -18.42 -30.73 -9.85
C ARG A 3 -19.08 -29.50 -9.22
N GLN A 4 -20.29 -29.16 -9.66
CA GLN A 4 -21.05 -28.04 -9.09
C GLN A 4 -21.44 -28.31 -7.64
N SER A 5 -21.87 -29.53 -7.31
CA SER A 5 -22.19 -29.93 -5.94
C SER A 5 -20.98 -29.88 -4.99
N ILE A 6 -19.77 -30.25 -5.47
CA ILE A 6 -18.53 -30.12 -4.68
C ILE A 6 -18.20 -28.66 -4.43
N ILE A 7 -18.28 -27.82 -5.46
CA ILE A 7 -18.08 -26.36 -5.36
C ILE A 7 -19.07 -25.79 -4.33
N ASP A 8 -20.37 -26.09 -4.46
CA ASP A 8 -21.41 -25.59 -3.54
C ASP A 8 -21.17 -26.07 -2.08
N SER A 9 -20.66 -27.29 -1.89
CA SER A 9 -20.32 -27.81 -0.56
C SER A 9 -19.11 -27.08 0.06
N GLN A 10 -18.05 -26.85 -0.72
CA GLN A 10 -16.86 -26.12 -0.27
C GLN A 10 -17.19 -24.65 0.00
N LEU A 11 -18.08 -24.05 -0.79
CA LEU A 11 -18.58 -22.70 -0.58
C LEU A 11 -19.43 -22.58 0.69
N THR A 12 -20.22 -23.59 1.00
CA THR A 12 -21.01 -23.62 2.24
C THR A 12 -20.10 -23.71 3.46
N LEU A 13 -19.03 -24.51 3.37
CA LEU A 13 -17.98 -24.62 4.40
C LEU A 13 -17.22 -23.31 4.59
N LEU A 14 -16.81 -22.63 3.51
CA LEU A 14 -16.10 -21.35 3.59
C LEU A 14 -16.91 -20.23 4.23
N LYS A 15 -18.24 -20.22 4.05
CA LYS A 15 -19.14 -19.27 4.74
C LYS A 15 -19.16 -19.46 6.26
N GLN A 16 -18.88 -20.68 6.73
CA GLN A 16 -18.94 -21.05 8.14
C GLN A 16 -17.57 -20.98 8.83
N LEU A 17 -16.49 -20.93 8.06
CA LEU A 17 -15.14 -20.82 8.61
C LEU A 17 -14.85 -19.38 9.04
N PRO A 18 -14.41 -19.15 10.28
CA PRO A 18 -13.78 -17.89 10.62
C PRO A 18 -12.51 -17.78 9.77
N TRP A 19 -12.47 -16.76 8.92
CA TRP A 19 -11.40 -16.44 7.98
C TRP A 19 -10.00 -16.31 8.59
N GLN A 20 -9.94 -16.33 9.93
CA GLN A 20 -8.77 -16.17 10.78
C GLN A 20 -8.14 -17.51 11.23
N LYS A 21 -8.59 -18.65 10.71
CA LYS A 21 -7.99 -19.96 11.01
C LYS A 21 -7.12 -20.45 9.85
N ASP A 22 -6.01 -21.10 10.20
CA ASP A 22 -5.06 -21.72 9.27
C ASP A 22 -5.77 -22.53 8.18
N GLY A 23 -5.44 -22.27 6.92
CA GLY A 23 -5.92 -23.04 5.76
C GLY A 23 -7.09 -22.42 4.99
N CYS A 24 -7.65 -21.29 5.44
CA CYS A 24 -8.66 -20.56 4.66
C CYS A 24 -8.10 -20.09 3.30
N SER A 25 -6.85 -19.61 3.25
CA SER A 25 -6.26 -19.17 1.97
C SER A 25 -6.06 -20.32 0.99
N LEU A 26 -5.70 -21.51 1.49
CA LEU A 26 -5.53 -22.70 0.67
C LEU A 26 -6.87 -23.13 0.06
N ALA A 27 -7.94 -23.09 0.86
CA ALA A 27 -9.29 -23.38 0.36
C ALA A 27 -9.72 -22.39 -0.74
N TYR A 28 -9.49 -21.10 -0.56
CA TYR A 28 -9.72 -20.12 -1.62
C TYR A 28 -8.85 -20.37 -2.85
N HIS A 29 -7.56 -20.68 -2.66
CA HIS A 29 -6.67 -20.98 -3.76
C HIS A 29 -7.16 -22.18 -4.57
N THR A 30 -7.62 -23.25 -3.92
CA THR A 30 -8.19 -24.42 -4.61
C THR A 30 -9.48 -24.06 -5.37
N LEU A 31 -10.35 -23.22 -4.80
CA LEU A 31 -11.56 -22.78 -5.48
C LEU A 31 -11.29 -21.93 -6.73
N LEU A 32 -10.20 -21.15 -6.73
CA LEU A 32 -9.79 -20.34 -7.87
C LEU A 32 -9.35 -21.17 -9.09
N GLU A 33 -9.25 -22.49 -8.99
CA GLU A 33 -9.10 -23.40 -10.13
C GLU A 33 -10.42 -23.73 -10.83
N TYR A 34 -11.55 -23.49 -10.16
CA TYR A 34 -12.88 -23.92 -10.61
C TYR A 34 -13.89 -22.78 -10.75
N VAL A 35 -13.67 -21.64 -10.09
CA VAL A 35 -14.60 -20.51 -10.01
C VAL A 35 -13.88 -19.19 -10.30
N SER A 36 -14.56 -18.28 -11.00
CA SER A 36 -14.07 -16.91 -11.24
C SER A 36 -14.00 -16.08 -9.95
N VAL A 37 -13.07 -15.14 -9.87
CA VAL A 37 -13.01 -14.21 -8.73
C VAL A 37 -14.27 -13.36 -8.66
N SER A 38 -14.82 -12.97 -9.81
CA SER A 38 -16.07 -12.22 -9.91
C SER A 38 -17.23 -12.94 -9.22
N ASP A 39 -17.34 -14.26 -9.34
CA ASP A 39 -18.38 -15.03 -8.67
C ASP A 39 -18.10 -15.18 -7.17
N ILE A 40 -16.83 -15.35 -6.77
CA ILE A 40 -16.42 -15.35 -5.36
C ILE A 40 -16.78 -14.02 -4.67
N LEU A 41 -16.53 -12.89 -5.33
CA LEU A 41 -16.84 -11.56 -4.82
C LEU A 41 -18.35 -11.32 -4.70
N LYS A 42 -19.18 -11.87 -5.61
CA LYS A 42 -20.65 -11.83 -5.45
C LYS A 42 -21.11 -12.55 -4.18
N TRP A 43 -20.37 -13.55 -3.72
CA TRP A 43 -20.70 -14.29 -2.51
C TRP A 43 -20.18 -13.63 -1.24
N ASN A 44 -19.00 -13.02 -1.29
CA ASN A 44 -18.47 -12.20 -0.21
C ASN A 44 -17.92 -10.89 -0.76
N LEU A 45 -18.77 -9.86 -0.77
CA LEU A 45 -18.39 -8.52 -1.22
C LEU A 45 -17.34 -7.87 -0.33
N LYS A 46 -17.23 -8.31 0.94
CA LYS A 46 -16.27 -7.78 1.92
C LYS A 46 -14.98 -8.60 2.01
N LEU A 47 -14.71 -9.41 1.00
CA LEU A 47 -13.57 -10.31 0.98
C LEU A 47 -12.23 -9.55 1.03
N ALA A 48 -12.11 -8.47 0.25
CA ALA A 48 -10.91 -7.64 0.25
C ALA A 48 -10.65 -7.05 1.65
N GLU A 49 -11.66 -6.46 2.28
CA GLU A 49 -11.59 -5.90 3.63
C GLU A 49 -11.28 -6.98 4.68
N SER A 50 -11.86 -8.16 4.54
CA SER A 50 -11.64 -9.28 5.47
C SER A 50 -10.19 -9.75 5.45
N CYS A 51 -9.60 -9.86 4.26
CA CYS A 51 -8.18 -10.15 4.11
C CYS A 51 -7.31 -9.05 4.75
N LEU A 52 -7.60 -7.77 4.49
CA LEU A 52 -6.86 -6.67 5.09
C LEU A 52 -6.98 -6.69 6.62
N MET A 53 -8.18 -6.90 7.16
CA MET A 53 -8.40 -6.98 8.61
C MET A 53 -7.68 -8.17 9.26
N ALA A 54 -7.60 -9.31 8.58
CA ALA A 54 -6.86 -10.48 9.06
C ALA A 54 -5.36 -10.19 9.21
N MET A 55 -4.80 -9.25 8.43
CA MET A 55 -3.40 -8.84 8.58
C MET A 55 -3.09 -8.12 9.90
N ASN A 56 -4.10 -7.73 10.68
CA ASN A 56 -3.86 -7.17 12.01
C ASN A 56 -3.27 -8.21 12.98
N ASP A 57 -3.47 -9.51 12.69
CA ASP A 57 -2.73 -10.60 13.33
C ASP A 57 -1.44 -10.89 12.54
N ARG A 58 -0.28 -10.72 13.20
CA ARG A 58 1.03 -10.96 12.57
C ARG A 58 1.20 -12.40 12.08
N GLY A 59 0.57 -13.38 12.74
CA GLY A 59 0.62 -14.78 12.32
C GLY A 59 -0.07 -15.02 10.98
N LEU A 60 -1.12 -14.24 10.70
CA LEU A 60 -1.95 -14.37 9.50
C LEU A 60 -1.60 -13.37 8.40
N ALA A 61 -0.80 -12.34 8.70
CA ALA A 61 -0.51 -11.25 7.76
C ALA A 61 0.07 -11.72 6.43
N SER A 62 1.02 -12.67 6.46
CA SER A 62 1.62 -13.23 5.24
C SER A 62 0.57 -13.96 4.39
N GLU A 63 -0.21 -14.85 5.00
CA GLU A 63 -1.23 -15.66 4.34
C GLU A 63 -2.37 -14.80 3.78
N ALA A 64 -2.89 -13.87 4.58
CA ALA A 64 -3.94 -12.94 4.20
C ALA A 64 -3.47 -12.02 3.06
N SER A 65 -2.23 -11.54 3.11
CA SER A 65 -1.67 -10.72 2.04
C SER A 65 -1.50 -11.48 0.73
N TYR A 66 -1.10 -12.75 0.81
CA TYR A 66 -0.97 -13.61 -0.35
C TYR A 66 -2.33 -13.83 -1.03
N LEU A 67 -3.34 -14.22 -0.25
CA LEU A 67 -4.70 -14.39 -0.76
C LEU A 67 -5.23 -13.10 -1.40
N TYR A 68 -5.05 -11.96 -0.72
CA TYR A 68 -5.43 -10.66 -1.25
C TYR A 68 -4.84 -10.42 -2.64
N CYS A 69 -3.52 -10.56 -2.77
CA CYS A 69 -2.82 -10.29 -4.03
C CYS A 69 -3.21 -11.25 -5.16
N VAL A 70 -3.40 -12.54 -4.87
CA VAL A 70 -3.83 -13.53 -5.87
C VAL A 70 -5.22 -13.19 -6.40
N LEU A 71 -6.18 -12.89 -5.50
CA LEU A 71 -7.54 -12.52 -5.90
C LEU A 71 -7.55 -11.21 -6.68
N CYS A 72 -6.81 -10.22 -6.20
CA CYS A 72 -6.66 -8.91 -6.81
C CYS A 72 -6.13 -8.99 -8.25
N GLN A 73 -5.07 -9.77 -8.47
CA GLN A 73 -4.48 -10.00 -9.79
C GLN A 73 -5.44 -10.76 -10.72
N LYS A 74 -6.02 -11.88 -10.26
CA LYS A 74 -6.97 -12.66 -11.07
C LYS A 74 -8.22 -11.85 -11.43
N HIS A 75 -8.78 -11.09 -10.49
CA HIS A 75 -9.93 -10.22 -10.79
C HIS A 75 -9.58 -9.14 -11.81
N ARG A 76 -8.32 -8.66 -11.84
CA ARG A 76 -7.89 -7.69 -12.84
C ARG A 76 -7.99 -8.25 -14.25
N GLU A 77 -7.64 -9.53 -14.43
CA GLU A 77 -7.73 -10.24 -15.72
C GLU A 77 -9.18 -10.46 -16.16
N GLU A 78 -10.11 -10.61 -15.21
CA GLU A 78 -11.54 -10.80 -15.47
C GLU A 78 -12.30 -9.50 -15.76
N VAL A 79 -12.00 -8.42 -15.03
CA VAL A 79 -12.75 -7.16 -15.07
C VAL A 79 -12.15 -6.17 -16.07
N LYS A 80 -12.99 -5.71 -17.02
CA LYS A 80 -12.62 -4.67 -17.98
C LYS A 80 -12.64 -3.26 -17.38
N SER A 81 -13.54 -3.02 -16.42
CA SER A 81 -13.71 -1.70 -15.80
C SER A 81 -12.64 -1.43 -14.74
N LYS A 82 -11.76 -0.46 -15.04
CA LYS A 82 -10.76 0.02 -14.06
C LYS A 82 -11.44 0.49 -12.77
N GLU A 83 -12.59 1.15 -12.87
CA GLU A 83 -13.30 1.72 -11.72
C GLU A 83 -13.83 0.65 -10.77
N ILE A 84 -14.45 -0.41 -11.30
CA ILE A 84 -14.93 -1.53 -10.47
C ILE A 84 -13.75 -2.16 -9.72
N TRP A 85 -12.62 -2.33 -10.41
CA TRP A 85 -11.43 -2.87 -9.80
C TRP A 85 -10.87 -1.94 -8.70
N LYS A 86 -10.79 -0.62 -8.96
CA LYS A 86 -10.36 0.38 -7.96
C LYS A 86 -11.23 0.33 -6.71
N GLN A 87 -12.54 0.31 -6.85
CA GLN A 87 -13.47 0.25 -5.73
C GLN A 87 -13.37 -1.07 -4.94
N THR A 88 -13.07 -2.18 -5.63
CA THR A 88 -12.99 -3.50 -4.99
C THR A 88 -11.66 -3.72 -4.26
N TRP A 89 -10.54 -3.24 -4.82
CA TRP A 89 -9.20 -3.63 -4.36
C TRP A 89 -8.28 -2.48 -3.98
N LEU A 90 -8.50 -1.26 -4.47
CA LEU A 90 -7.65 -0.12 -4.12
C LEU A 90 -8.26 0.70 -2.98
N LYS A 91 -9.58 0.94 -3.05
CA LYS A 91 -10.33 1.67 -2.01
C LYS A 91 -10.19 1.01 -0.63
N PRO A 92 -10.33 -0.33 -0.46
CA PRO A 92 -10.15 -0.95 0.85
C PRO A 92 -8.75 -0.80 1.43
N VAL A 93 -7.71 -0.83 0.57
CA VAL A 93 -6.32 -0.63 0.99
C VAL A 93 -6.13 0.79 1.52
N VAL A 94 -6.64 1.77 0.79
CA VAL A 94 -6.58 3.18 1.19
C VAL A 94 -7.36 3.42 2.46
N ASP A 95 -8.57 2.87 2.60
CA ASP A 95 -9.38 2.99 3.81
C ASP A 95 -8.70 2.35 5.02
N ALA A 96 -8.07 1.21 4.83
CA ALA A 96 -7.29 0.57 5.88
C ALA A 96 -6.06 1.42 6.25
N LEU A 97 -5.36 2.02 5.30
CA LEU A 97 -4.25 2.95 5.59
C LEU A 97 -4.72 4.21 6.34
N ASP A 98 -5.93 4.70 6.03
CA ASP A 98 -6.50 5.88 6.66
C ASP A 98 -6.96 5.63 8.10
N THR A 99 -7.50 4.44 8.39
CA THR A 99 -8.21 4.16 9.65
C THR A 99 -7.47 3.22 10.61
N SER A 100 -6.42 2.52 10.17
CA SER A 100 -5.79 1.46 10.96
C SER A 100 -4.70 1.94 11.92
N THR A 101 -4.33 1.07 12.86
CA THR A 101 -3.21 1.28 13.79
C THR A 101 -1.86 1.39 13.05
N PRO A 102 -0.83 2.03 13.62
CA PRO A 102 0.49 2.13 12.99
C PRO A 102 1.05 0.79 12.52
N LEU A 103 0.96 -0.26 13.34
CA LEU A 103 1.46 -1.60 12.98
C LEU A 103 0.74 -2.16 11.75
N HIS A 104 -0.59 -2.09 11.73
CA HIS A 104 -1.38 -2.63 10.63
C HIS A 104 -1.13 -1.88 9.33
N ARG A 105 -0.96 -0.55 9.40
CA ARG A 105 -0.55 0.26 8.24
C ARG A 105 0.80 -0.15 7.69
N SER A 106 1.80 -0.37 8.55
CA SER A 106 3.12 -0.86 8.11
C SER A 106 3.01 -2.21 7.41
N LEU A 107 2.20 -3.14 7.93
CA LEU A 107 1.99 -4.44 7.28
C LEU A 107 1.31 -4.30 5.91
N ILE A 108 0.31 -3.44 5.78
CA ILE A 108 -0.33 -3.18 4.47
C ILE A 108 0.68 -2.56 3.49
N ALA A 109 1.46 -1.58 3.96
CA ALA A 109 2.46 -0.89 3.15
C ALA A 109 3.61 -1.81 2.71
N GLU A 110 3.98 -2.80 3.52
CA GLU A 110 5.04 -3.76 3.23
C GLU A 110 4.56 -4.93 2.34
N TYR A 111 3.39 -5.50 2.63
CA TYR A 111 2.96 -6.76 2.02
C TYR A 111 2.03 -6.59 0.81
N ILE A 112 1.26 -5.50 0.74
CA ILE A 112 0.19 -5.30 -0.26
C ILE A 112 0.58 -4.24 -1.29
N LEU A 113 0.88 -3.01 -0.84
CA LEU A 113 1.12 -1.88 -1.74
C LEU A 113 2.19 -2.17 -2.81
N PRO A 114 3.34 -2.80 -2.49
CA PRO A 114 4.38 -3.00 -3.49
C PRO A 114 3.93 -3.93 -4.62
N LYS A 115 3.12 -4.96 -4.29
CA LYS A 115 2.62 -5.93 -5.27
C LYS A 115 1.57 -5.31 -6.19
N ILE A 116 0.66 -4.50 -5.64
CA ILE A 116 -0.35 -3.79 -6.44
C ILE A 116 0.31 -2.80 -7.39
N LEU A 117 1.17 -1.92 -6.86
CA LEU A 117 1.78 -0.85 -7.63
C LEU A 117 2.77 -1.38 -8.68
N LYS A 118 3.48 -2.47 -8.39
CA LYS A 118 4.36 -3.12 -9.38
C LYS A 118 3.57 -3.76 -10.53
N GLY A 119 2.41 -4.36 -10.24
CA GLY A 119 1.54 -4.93 -11.27
C GLY A 119 0.84 -3.86 -12.12
N HIS A 120 0.52 -2.72 -11.49
CA HIS A 120 -0.29 -1.66 -12.09
C HIS A 120 0.18 -0.27 -11.64
N PRO A 121 1.31 0.23 -12.19
CA PRO A 121 1.87 1.53 -11.83
C PRO A 121 0.91 2.71 -12.01
N GLU A 122 -0.05 2.59 -12.94
CA GLU A 122 -1.05 3.61 -13.22
C GLU A 122 -1.91 3.95 -12.00
N TYR A 123 -2.08 3.00 -11.06
CA TYR A 123 -2.91 3.22 -9.87
C TYR A 123 -2.31 4.21 -8.88
N LEU A 124 -1.01 4.47 -8.97
CA LEU A 124 -0.38 5.49 -8.13
C LEU A 124 -0.98 6.88 -8.40
N GLN A 125 -1.38 7.16 -9.65
CA GLN A 125 -2.04 8.42 -10.01
C GLN A 125 -3.49 8.47 -9.52
N ASP A 126 -4.19 7.33 -9.51
CA ASP A 126 -5.58 7.25 -9.05
C ASP A 126 -5.73 7.47 -7.53
N LEU A 127 -4.65 7.35 -6.74
CA LEU A 127 -4.72 7.48 -5.28
C LEU A 127 -5.26 8.83 -4.79
N LYS A 128 -4.95 9.92 -5.51
CA LYS A 128 -5.49 11.26 -5.22
C LYS A 128 -7.00 11.35 -5.38
N GLU A 129 -7.57 10.56 -6.28
CA GLU A 129 -9.02 10.51 -6.47
C GLU A 129 -9.71 9.75 -5.32
N ILE A 130 -8.96 8.89 -4.64
CA ILE A 130 -9.46 7.97 -3.62
C ILE A 130 -9.32 8.55 -2.22
N THR A 131 -8.21 9.25 -1.92
CA THR A 131 -7.97 9.86 -0.62
C THR A 131 -7.30 11.23 -0.73
N ILE A 132 -7.67 12.10 0.20
CA ILE A 132 -7.02 13.39 0.46
C ILE A 132 -6.14 13.34 1.71
N ASN A 133 -6.01 12.17 2.35
CA ASN A 133 -5.21 12.03 3.56
C ASN A 133 -3.71 12.13 3.22
N PRO A 134 -3.00 13.17 3.70
CA PRO A 134 -1.60 13.38 3.37
C PRO A 134 -0.72 12.21 3.82
N ARG A 135 -1.07 11.53 4.92
CA ARG A 135 -0.33 10.36 5.41
C ARG A 135 -0.33 9.23 4.39
N THR A 136 -1.52 8.83 3.93
CA THR A 136 -1.68 7.71 3.01
C THR A 136 -1.08 8.01 1.66
N LEU A 137 -1.23 9.25 1.18
CA LEU A 137 -0.56 9.71 -0.03
C LEU A 137 0.96 9.65 0.10
N THR A 138 1.51 10.04 1.26
CA THR A 138 2.95 9.98 1.56
C THR A 138 3.43 8.52 1.54
N VAL A 139 2.78 7.62 2.29
CA VAL A 139 3.15 6.20 2.35
C VAL A 139 3.13 5.55 0.95
N CYS A 140 2.05 5.74 0.19
CA CYS A 140 1.96 5.19 -1.15
C CYS A 140 3.02 5.75 -2.10
N THR A 141 3.35 7.04 -1.94
CA THR A 141 4.43 7.69 -2.69
C THR A 141 5.80 7.10 -2.35
N CYS A 142 6.10 6.88 -1.05
CA CYS A 142 7.32 6.22 -0.62
C CYS A 142 7.50 4.90 -1.37
N ILE A 143 6.47 4.05 -1.32
CA ILE A 143 6.50 2.74 -1.97
C ILE A 143 6.65 2.87 -3.49
N GLY A 144 5.90 3.79 -4.13
CA GLY A 144 6.02 4.04 -5.56
C GLY A 144 7.44 4.46 -5.96
N ARG A 145 8.11 5.26 -5.13
CA ARG A 145 9.49 5.70 -5.36
C ARG A 145 10.52 4.59 -5.15
N THR A 146 10.41 3.81 -4.08
CA THR A 146 11.25 2.62 -3.85
C THR A 146 11.11 1.58 -4.97
N LEU A 147 9.92 1.49 -5.59
CA LEU A 147 9.70 0.65 -6.77
C LEU A 147 10.23 1.24 -8.09
N GLY A 148 10.76 2.47 -8.08
CA GLY A 148 11.24 3.16 -9.27
C GLY A 148 10.13 3.67 -10.20
N LEU A 149 8.88 3.77 -9.72
CA LEU A 149 7.74 4.27 -10.49
C LEU A 149 7.71 5.81 -10.54
N CYS A 150 8.36 6.45 -9.57
CA CYS A 150 8.54 7.90 -9.48
C CYS A 150 10.03 8.28 -9.41
N PRO A 151 10.83 8.05 -10.48
CA PRO A 151 12.26 8.38 -10.45
C PRO A 151 12.47 9.88 -10.23
N ASN A 152 11.70 10.72 -10.94
CA ASN A 152 11.68 12.16 -10.71
C ASN A 152 10.37 12.54 -10.01
N LEU A 153 10.44 12.93 -8.73
CA LEU A 153 9.25 13.10 -7.88
C LEU A 153 8.24 14.08 -8.49
N PHE A 154 8.71 15.23 -8.95
CA PHE A 154 7.87 16.34 -9.43
C PHE A 154 7.58 16.32 -10.93
N SER A 155 8.28 15.49 -11.72
CA SER A 155 8.05 15.40 -13.18
C SER A 155 7.43 14.08 -13.61
N SER A 156 7.80 12.96 -12.97
CA SER A 156 7.23 11.63 -13.25
C SER A 156 5.95 11.36 -12.46
N CYS A 157 5.75 12.05 -11.34
CA CYS A 157 4.59 11.87 -10.48
C CYS A 157 3.86 13.20 -10.25
N PRO A 158 3.05 13.65 -11.24
CA PRO A 158 2.41 14.98 -11.23
C PRO A 158 1.39 15.16 -10.09
N PHE A 159 1.06 14.08 -9.39
CA PHE A 159 0.22 14.10 -8.20
C PHE A 159 1.01 14.38 -6.91
N ILE A 160 2.34 14.38 -6.90
CA ILE A 160 3.07 14.79 -5.70
C ILE A 160 3.37 16.27 -5.84
N GLU A 161 2.50 17.06 -5.23
CA GLU A 161 2.66 18.51 -5.21
C GLU A 161 3.69 18.89 -4.16
N HIS A 162 4.49 19.90 -4.49
CA HIS A 162 5.45 20.50 -3.56
C HIS A 162 4.80 20.87 -2.22
N ASP A 163 3.56 21.35 -2.25
CA ASP A 163 2.82 21.76 -1.05
C ASP A 163 2.41 20.56 -0.17
N LEU A 164 2.12 19.40 -0.77
CA LEU A 164 1.80 18.18 -0.02
C LEU A 164 3.03 17.71 0.77
N ILE A 165 4.21 17.73 0.15
CA ILE A 165 5.46 17.38 0.83
C ILE A 165 5.78 18.40 1.92
N ARG A 166 5.59 19.70 1.68
CA ARG A 166 5.78 20.72 2.73
C ARG A 166 4.87 20.51 3.93
N GLN A 167 3.60 20.16 3.70
CA GLN A 167 2.65 19.86 4.78
C GLN A 167 3.06 18.62 5.56
N GLY A 168 3.58 17.58 4.88
CA GLY A 168 4.08 16.37 5.52
C GLY A 168 5.36 16.62 6.33
N ILE A 169 6.27 17.49 5.85
CA ILE A 169 7.49 17.91 6.55
C ILE A 169 7.19 18.61 7.89
N THR A 170 6.09 19.36 7.98
CA THR A 170 5.69 20.10 9.19
C THR A 170 4.60 19.39 9.97
N ASN A 171 4.41 18.08 9.77
CA ASN A 171 3.38 17.34 10.46
C ASN A 171 3.76 17.09 11.93
N ASP A 172 2.77 17.02 12.81
CA ASP A 172 3.00 16.68 14.22
C ASP A 172 3.42 15.20 14.39
N ASP A 173 3.06 14.34 13.42
CA ASP A 173 3.45 12.94 13.42
C ASP A 173 4.86 12.77 12.83
N GLU A 174 5.82 12.47 13.71
CA GLU A 174 7.22 12.21 13.37
C GLU A 174 7.39 11.19 12.23
N GLN A 175 6.53 10.18 12.13
CA GLN A 175 6.63 9.18 11.08
C GLN A 175 6.29 9.77 9.71
N ILE A 176 5.30 10.67 9.62
CA ILE A 176 4.95 11.34 8.36
C ILE A 176 6.13 12.22 7.91
N CYS A 177 6.73 12.96 8.84
CA CYS A 177 7.91 13.78 8.56
C CYS A 177 9.08 12.91 8.04
N LEU A 178 9.35 11.78 8.68
CA LEU A 178 10.39 10.84 8.27
C LEU A 178 10.09 10.22 6.91
N ASP A 179 8.84 9.85 6.63
CA ASP A 179 8.42 9.31 5.34
C ASP A 179 8.60 10.36 4.22
N CYS A 180 8.30 11.64 4.48
CA CYS A 180 8.60 12.73 3.54
C CYS A 180 10.10 12.90 3.29
N LEU A 181 10.93 12.84 4.34
CA LEU A 181 12.38 12.90 4.18
C LEU A 181 12.90 11.68 3.40
N PHE A 182 12.37 10.48 3.69
CA PHE A 182 12.67 9.25 2.97
C PHE A 182 12.37 9.43 1.49
N ILE A 183 11.19 9.94 1.10
CA ILE A 183 10.87 10.21 -0.30
C ILE A 183 11.92 11.12 -0.96
N LEU A 184 12.32 12.20 -0.29
CA LEU A 184 13.29 13.15 -0.84
C LEU A 184 14.70 12.55 -0.98
N CYS A 185 15.06 11.64 -0.07
CA CYS A 185 16.37 10.99 -0.02
C CYS A 185 16.46 9.73 -0.88
N GLU A 186 15.34 9.04 -1.09
CA GLU A 186 15.28 7.79 -1.84
C GLU A 186 15.60 8.06 -3.29
N ASN A 187 16.58 7.36 -3.86
CA ASN A 187 16.87 7.42 -5.28
C ASN A 187 17.00 6.00 -5.86
N PRO A 188 16.07 5.56 -6.72
CA PRO A 188 16.10 4.21 -7.30
C PRO A 188 17.31 3.97 -8.22
N LYS A 189 18.01 5.01 -8.66
CA LYS A 189 19.31 4.92 -9.32
C LYS A 189 20.33 5.76 -8.55
N THR A 190 21.23 5.09 -7.84
CA THR A 190 22.29 5.68 -7.00
C THR A 190 23.22 6.70 -7.69
N THR A 191 23.07 6.93 -9.00
CA THR A 191 23.85 7.86 -9.81
C THR A 191 23.08 9.08 -10.33
N GLU A 192 21.77 9.21 -10.06
CA GLU A 192 21.01 10.40 -10.44
C GLU A 192 21.18 11.50 -9.36
N TYR A 193 21.43 12.74 -9.80
CA TYR A 193 21.57 13.88 -8.89
C TYR A 193 20.20 14.30 -8.33
N LEU A 194 20.14 14.68 -7.05
CA LEU A 194 18.95 15.30 -6.46
C LEU A 194 18.55 16.55 -7.26
N SER A 195 17.27 16.68 -7.56
CA SER A 195 16.76 17.91 -8.21
C SER A 195 16.87 19.10 -7.25
N GLN A 196 16.93 20.31 -7.82
CA GLN A 196 16.97 21.55 -7.03
C GLN A 196 15.77 21.66 -6.08
N ILE A 197 14.59 21.22 -6.52
CA ILE A 197 13.35 21.25 -5.72
C ILE A 197 13.46 20.30 -4.53
N GLU A 198 13.93 19.06 -4.76
CA GLU A 198 14.14 18.09 -3.67
C GLU A 198 15.17 18.61 -2.66
N PHE A 199 16.26 19.21 -3.14
CA PHE A 199 17.30 19.78 -2.27
C PHE A 199 16.77 20.94 -1.41
N ASP A 200 15.97 21.83 -1.98
CA ASP A 200 15.38 22.93 -1.23
C ASP A 200 14.31 22.46 -0.21
N LEU A 201 13.60 21.36 -0.51
CA LEU A 201 12.72 20.71 0.45
C LEU A 201 13.47 20.01 1.58
N ILE A 202 14.64 19.40 1.31
CA ILE A 202 15.50 18.84 2.38
C ILE A 202 15.99 19.95 3.31
N LYS A 203 16.41 21.11 2.77
CA LYS A 203 16.75 22.28 3.61
C LYS A 203 15.57 22.73 4.45
N TYR A 204 14.39 22.82 3.85
CA TYR A 204 13.16 23.18 4.56
C TYR A 204 12.85 22.18 5.68
N PHE A 205 13.01 20.87 5.42
CA PHE A 205 12.86 19.83 6.44
C PHE A 205 13.79 20.05 7.63
N LEU A 206 15.08 20.29 7.38
CA LEU A 206 16.06 20.53 8.42
C LEU A 206 15.70 21.78 9.25
N GLN A 207 15.30 22.87 8.61
CA GLN A 207 14.90 24.10 9.31
C GLN A 207 13.71 23.88 10.24
N MET A 208 12.75 23.04 9.85
CA MET A 208 11.52 22.83 10.62
C MET A 208 11.66 21.76 11.71
N ASN A 209 12.60 20.82 11.56
CA ASN A 209 12.67 19.62 12.42
C ASN A 209 13.99 19.43 13.20
N VAL A 210 14.99 20.30 13.02
CA VAL A 210 16.31 20.15 13.70
C VAL A 210 16.20 20.20 15.22
N ASP A 211 15.26 20.98 15.75
CA ASP A 211 15.05 21.16 17.18
C ASP A 211 14.16 20.07 17.81
N ASN A 212 13.76 19.06 17.03
CA ASN A 212 12.94 17.96 17.56
C ASN A 212 13.69 17.24 18.70
N GLY A 213 13.04 17.14 19.87
CA GLY A 213 13.59 16.57 21.09
C GLY A 213 13.81 15.05 21.07
N SER A 214 13.16 14.34 20.17
CA SER A 214 13.20 12.87 20.03
C SER A 214 14.56 12.39 19.51
N THR A 215 15.30 11.68 20.37
CA THR A 215 16.59 11.07 19.98
C THR A 215 16.41 10.02 18.87
N SER A 216 15.31 9.26 18.91
CA SER A 216 14.99 8.27 17.86
C SER A 216 14.80 8.95 16.50
N PHE A 217 14.00 10.02 16.46
CA PHE A 217 13.77 10.79 15.25
C PHE A 217 15.07 11.34 14.66
N ARG A 218 15.90 12.01 15.48
CA ARG A 218 17.19 12.55 15.03
C ARG A 218 18.11 11.48 14.45
N ASN A 219 18.17 10.29 15.06
CA ASN A 219 18.98 9.19 14.55
C ASN A 219 18.48 8.69 13.19
N GLN A 220 17.16 8.61 12.98
CA GLN A 220 16.56 8.21 11.71
C GLN A 220 16.80 9.25 10.62
N VAL A 221 16.65 10.54 10.92
CA VAL A 221 16.99 11.65 10.02
C VAL A 221 18.45 11.56 9.57
N LEU A 222 19.37 11.37 10.51
CA LEU A 222 20.79 11.23 10.19
C LEU A 222 21.07 10.00 9.32
N SER A 223 20.36 8.90 9.54
CA SER A 223 20.48 7.70 8.71
C SER A 223 20.04 7.96 7.27
N LEU A 224 18.89 8.62 7.09
CA LEU A 224 18.32 8.93 5.77
C LEU A 224 19.18 9.92 4.97
N LEU A 225 19.70 10.95 5.64
CA LEU A 225 20.59 11.93 5.00
C LEU A 225 21.93 11.30 4.61
N LYS A 226 22.43 10.34 5.40
CA LYS A 226 23.66 9.64 5.06
C LYS A 226 23.50 8.82 3.78
N SER A 227 22.37 8.13 3.60
CA SER A 227 22.14 7.31 2.40
C SER A 227 21.94 8.12 1.12
N SER A 228 21.59 9.41 1.21
CA SER A 228 21.31 10.25 0.03
C SER A 228 22.45 11.21 -0.32
N ILE A 229 23.29 11.59 0.64
CA ILE A 229 24.36 12.59 0.48
C ILE A 229 25.76 11.95 0.35
N PHE A 230 25.94 10.72 0.83
CA PHE A 230 27.21 9.97 0.78
C PHE A 230 27.07 8.66 0.01
#